data_AF-A0A7R9EL55-F1
#
_entry.id   AF-A0A7R9EL55-F1
#
_cell.length_a   1.000
_cell.length_b   1.000
_cell.length_c   1.000
_cell.angle_alpha   90.00
_cell.angle_beta   90.00
_cell.angle_gamma   90.00
#
_symmetry.space_group_name_H-M   'P 1'
#
loop_
_entity.id
_entity.type
_entity.pdbx_description
1 polymer ?
#
loop_
_entity_poly.entity_id
_entity_poly.type
_entity_poly.pdbx_seq_one_letter_code
_entity_poly.pdbx_strand_id
1 'polypeptide(L)'
;MYRYCNSLFTAAPTHRVTKLASRRDSEQTSTHTHTRKVIQTFNEEQAVAITKANAAISCSSVIADLAYIKINFGNLLGAITVLEVRDLPLVKAVKIMWGIEENLNQASGSVGTAIVDKFNRVLQ
;
A
#
# COMPACT_ATOMS: atom_id res chain seq x y z
N MET A 1 -37.62 70.80 -7.55
CA MET A 1 -38.25 70.74 -8.89
C MET A 1 -37.12 70.35 -9.84
N TYR A 2 -36.99 69.09 -10.27
CA TYR A 2 -37.74 68.48 -11.37
C TYR A 2 -37.88 66.95 -11.18
N ARG A 3 -39.09 66.44 -11.49
CA ARG A 3 -39.33 65.02 -11.82
C ARG A 3 -39.02 64.83 -13.30
N TYR A 4 -38.41 63.71 -13.67
CA TYR A 4 -38.63 63.09 -14.98
C TYR A 4 -38.75 61.58 -14.79
N CYS A 5 -39.96 61.07 -15.03
CA CYS A 5 -40.23 59.67 -15.29
C CYS A 5 -39.66 59.32 -16.67
N ASN A 6 -39.07 58.14 -16.80
CA ASN A 6 -39.06 57.44 -18.08
C ASN A 6 -39.48 55.99 -17.84
N SER A 7 -40.78 55.79 -17.92
CA SER A 7 -41.38 54.51 -18.28
C SER A 7 -41.06 54.23 -19.74
N LEU A 8 -40.50 53.05 -20.04
CA LEU A 8 -40.76 52.23 -21.24
C LEU A 8 -39.66 51.17 -21.36
N PHE A 9 -39.86 50.03 -20.71
CA PHE A 9 -39.24 48.78 -21.15
C PHE A 9 -40.24 47.63 -20.94
N THR A 10 -41.31 47.65 -21.72
CA THR A 10 -42.20 46.51 -21.90
C THR A 10 -41.57 45.57 -22.93
N ALA A 11 -40.99 44.45 -22.47
CA ALA A 11 -41.07 43.13 -23.09
C ALA A 11 -40.13 42.18 -22.33
N ALA A 12 -40.68 41.46 -21.36
CA ALA A 12 -39.97 40.40 -20.66
C ALA A 12 -39.90 39.13 -21.55
N PRO A 13 -38.73 38.55 -21.83
CA PRO A 13 -38.63 37.18 -22.32
C PRO A 13 -38.63 36.21 -21.12
N THR A 14 -39.65 36.28 -20.25
CA THR A 14 -39.71 35.53 -18.99
C THR A 14 -39.82 34.02 -19.18
N HIS A 15 -40.35 33.56 -20.32
CA HIS A 15 -40.56 32.12 -20.57
C HIS A 15 -39.31 31.36 -21.03
N ARG A 16 -38.37 32.02 -21.71
CA ARG A 16 -37.15 31.37 -22.26
C ARG A 16 -36.05 31.29 -21.21
N VAL A 17 -35.93 32.31 -20.36
CA VAL A 17 -34.93 32.39 -19.28
C VAL A 17 -35.26 31.41 -18.14
N THR A 18 -36.52 31.29 -17.75
CA THR A 18 -36.97 30.31 -16.73
C THR A 18 -36.77 28.87 -17.19
N LYS A 19 -37.07 28.54 -18.45
CA LYS A 19 -36.86 27.19 -19.03
C LYS A 19 -35.38 26.79 -19.13
N LEU A 20 -34.48 27.76 -19.33
CA LEU A 20 -33.02 27.56 -19.36
C LEU A 20 -32.39 27.46 -17.97
N ALA A 21 -32.98 28.10 -16.95
CA ALA A 21 -32.56 27.95 -15.55
C ALA A 21 -32.97 26.55 -15.03
N SER A 22 -34.23 26.15 -15.21
CA SER A 22 -34.69 24.81 -14.80
C SER A 22 -33.98 23.67 -15.53
N ARG A 23 -33.58 23.85 -16.80
CA ARG A 23 -32.75 22.87 -17.52
C ARG A 23 -31.36 22.74 -16.91
N ARG A 24 -30.68 23.85 -16.61
CA ARG A 24 -29.37 23.84 -15.94
C ARG A 24 -29.45 23.21 -14.56
N ASP A 25 -30.46 23.53 -13.78
CA ASP A 25 -30.63 22.94 -12.43
C ASP A 25 -30.89 21.42 -12.51
N SER A 26 -31.65 20.95 -13.51
CA SER A 26 -31.89 19.52 -13.75
C SER A 26 -30.66 18.75 -14.29
N GLU A 27 -29.84 19.41 -15.09
CA GLU A 27 -28.63 18.85 -15.70
C GLU A 27 -27.47 18.83 -14.68
N GLN A 28 -27.41 19.85 -13.81
CA GLN A 28 -26.45 19.95 -12.72
C GLN A 28 -26.77 18.99 -11.56
N THR A 29 -28.05 18.72 -11.28
CA THR A 29 -28.45 17.66 -10.34
C THR A 29 -28.25 16.25 -10.90
N SER A 30 -28.44 16.05 -12.21
CA SER A 30 -28.14 14.78 -12.90
C SER A 30 -26.64 14.44 -12.89
N THR A 31 -25.78 15.42 -13.15
CA THR A 31 -24.31 15.24 -13.08
C THR A 31 -23.84 14.99 -11.64
N HIS A 32 -24.37 15.72 -10.65
CA HIS A 32 -24.00 15.52 -9.24
C HIS A 32 -24.46 14.16 -8.67
N THR A 33 -25.58 13.63 -9.16
CA THR A 33 -26.07 12.29 -8.79
C THR A 33 -25.27 11.17 -9.47
N HIS A 34 -24.79 11.40 -10.70
CA HIS A 34 -23.89 10.49 -11.38
C HIS A 34 -22.53 10.39 -10.67
N THR A 35 -21.90 11.54 -10.35
CA THR A 35 -20.63 11.58 -9.60
C THR A 35 -20.75 10.87 -8.25
N ARG A 36 -21.86 11.08 -7.53
CA ARG A 36 -22.12 10.40 -6.24
C ARG A 36 -22.23 8.88 -6.40
N LYS A 37 -22.93 8.39 -7.43
CA LYS A 37 -23.01 6.95 -7.73
C LYS A 37 -21.64 6.34 -8.01
N VAL A 38 -20.81 7.03 -8.79
CA VAL A 38 -19.44 6.57 -9.09
C VAL A 38 -18.61 6.50 -7.80
N ILE A 39 -18.67 7.52 -6.94
CA ILE A 39 -17.95 7.52 -5.65
C ILE A 39 -18.39 6.34 -4.77
N GLN A 40 -19.69 6.02 -4.73
CA GLN A 40 -20.21 4.89 -3.95
C GLN A 40 -19.82 3.52 -4.49
N THR A 41 -19.31 3.42 -5.72
CA THR A 41 -18.73 2.17 -6.26
C THR A 41 -17.28 1.97 -5.85
N PHE A 42 -16.62 2.98 -5.28
CA PHE A 42 -15.26 2.83 -4.78
C PHE A 42 -15.25 2.05 -3.47
N ASN A 43 -14.37 1.06 -3.40
CA ASN A 43 -14.19 0.28 -2.19
C ASN A 43 -13.29 1.05 -1.21
N GLU A 44 -13.90 1.64 -0.19
CA GLU A 44 -13.21 2.41 0.86
C GLU A 44 -12.17 1.56 1.60
N GLU A 45 -12.44 0.27 1.85
CA GLU A 45 -11.50 -0.63 2.52
C GLU A 45 -10.24 -0.86 1.69
N GLN A 46 -10.38 -1.02 0.37
CA GLN A 46 -9.23 -1.14 -0.53
C GLN A 46 -8.39 0.13 -0.57
N ALA A 47 -9.03 1.30 -0.57
CA ALA A 47 -8.31 2.58 -0.54
C ALA A 47 -7.48 2.71 0.75
N VAL A 48 -8.07 2.40 1.91
CA VAL A 48 -7.38 2.42 3.21
C VAL A 48 -6.25 1.39 3.27
N ALA A 49 -6.47 0.19 2.74
CA ALA A 49 -5.44 -0.85 2.68
C ALA A 49 -4.24 -0.41 1.84
N ILE A 50 -4.47 0.20 0.67
CA ILE A 50 -3.42 0.74 -0.20
C ILE A 50 -2.65 1.86 0.52
N THR A 51 -3.35 2.79 1.17
CA THR A 51 -2.69 3.86 1.93
C THR A 51 -1.80 3.32 3.04
N LYS A 52 -2.29 2.33 3.80
CA LYS A 52 -1.52 1.69 4.87
C LYS A 52 -0.33 0.89 4.33
N ALA A 53 -0.51 0.15 3.25
CA ALA A 53 0.57 -0.58 2.60
C ALA A 53 1.66 0.37 2.12
N ASN A 54 1.27 1.46 1.45
CA ASN A 54 2.21 2.50 1.00
C ASN A 54 2.97 3.14 2.16
N ALA A 55 2.29 3.41 3.28
CA ALA A 55 2.95 3.93 4.48
C ALA A 55 3.96 2.93 5.07
N ALA A 56 3.60 1.64 5.12
CA ALA A 56 4.48 0.58 5.64
C ALA A 56 5.72 0.36 4.76
N ILE A 57 5.56 0.27 3.43
CA ILE A 57 6.70 0.08 2.51
C ILE A 57 7.56 1.34 2.36
N SER A 58 7.02 2.52 2.68
CA SER A 58 7.79 3.78 2.69
C SER A 58 8.49 4.04 4.03
N CYS A 59 8.23 3.21 5.05
CA CYS A 59 8.86 3.33 6.35
C CYS A 59 10.32 2.86 6.26
N SER A 60 11.26 3.79 6.48
CA SER A 60 12.70 3.53 6.34
C SER A 60 13.21 2.44 7.30
N SER A 61 12.66 2.35 8.51
CA SER A 61 13.00 1.29 9.46
C SER A 61 12.56 -0.08 8.96
N VAL A 62 11.35 -0.20 8.41
CA VAL A 62 10.85 -1.46 7.84
C VAL A 62 11.72 -1.91 6.67
N ILE A 63 12.12 -0.98 5.79
CA ILE A 63 13.04 -1.29 4.69
C ILE A 63 14.39 -1.79 5.22
N ALA A 64 14.95 -1.11 6.22
CA ALA A 64 16.22 -1.49 6.82
C ALA A 64 16.15 -2.87 7.49
N ASP A 65 15.07 -3.15 8.24
CA ASP A 65 14.85 -4.44 8.90
C ASP A 65 14.69 -5.57 7.87
N LEU A 66 13.91 -5.35 6.81
CA LEU A 66 13.75 -6.33 5.72
C LEU A 66 15.07 -6.59 4.98
N ALA A 67 15.87 -5.53 4.74
CA ALA A 67 17.18 -5.68 4.13
C ALA A 67 18.13 -6.48 5.03
N TYR A 68 18.14 -6.18 6.33
CA TYR A 68 18.92 -6.92 7.33
C TYR A 68 18.51 -8.39 7.34
N ILE A 69 17.21 -8.70 7.39
CA ILE A 69 16.71 -10.08 7.35
C ILE A 69 17.15 -10.78 6.06
N LYS A 70 17.03 -10.10 4.91
CA LYS A 70 17.36 -10.68 3.61
C LYS A 70 18.85 -11.01 3.49
N ILE A 71 19.73 -10.12 3.94
CA ILE A 71 21.18 -10.27 3.86
C ILE A 71 21.65 -11.39 4.80
N ASN A 72 21.17 -11.41 6.04
CA ASN A 72 21.69 -12.33 7.07
C ASN A 72 21.01 -13.70 7.08
N PHE A 73 19.73 -13.77 6.71
CA PHE A 73 18.91 -14.97 6.90
C PHE A 73 18.24 -15.47 5.61
N GLY A 74 18.44 -14.77 4.49
CA GLY A 74 17.75 -15.07 3.23
C GLY A 74 18.11 -16.42 2.60
N ASN A 75 19.23 -17.02 2.98
CA ASN A 75 19.70 -18.33 2.52
C ASN A 75 19.21 -19.50 3.39
N LEU A 76 18.70 -19.25 4.60
CA LEU A 76 18.30 -20.29 5.55
C LEU A 76 17.21 -21.20 4.99
N LEU A 77 16.18 -20.61 4.38
CA LEU A 77 15.05 -21.38 3.85
C LEU A 77 15.51 -22.39 2.80
N GLY A 78 16.32 -21.96 1.84
CA GLY A 78 16.87 -22.84 0.82
C GLY A 78 17.76 -23.93 1.41
N ALA A 79 18.57 -23.58 2.42
CA ALA A 79 19.43 -24.55 3.07
C ALA A 79 18.63 -25.62 3.85
N ILE A 80 17.58 -25.22 4.57
CA ILE A 80 16.66 -26.13 5.27
C ILE A 80 16.01 -27.08 4.26
N THR A 81 15.43 -26.55 3.17
CA THR A 81 14.79 -27.38 2.14
C THR A 81 15.76 -28.41 1.55
N VAL A 82 17.03 -28.06 1.33
CA VAL A 82 18.03 -29.02 0.83
C VAL A 82 18.36 -30.07 1.89
N LEU A 83 18.46 -29.69 3.17
CA LEU A 83 18.74 -30.62 4.28
C LEU A 83 17.58 -31.58 4.56
N GLU A 84 16.34 -31.22 4.22
CA GLU A 84 15.16 -32.07 4.33
C GLU A 84 15.11 -33.19 3.26
N VAL A 85 15.93 -33.10 2.21
CA VAL A 85 15.99 -34.10 1.14
C VAL A 85 16.54 -35.42 1.67
N ARG A 86 15.81 -36.51 1.43
CA ARG A 86 16.26 -37.87 1.74
C ARG A 86 17.47 -38.26 0.89
N ASP A 87 18.33 -39.10 1.44
CA ASP A 87 19.54 -39.60 0.78
C ASP A 87 20.58 -38.50 0.43
N LEU A 88 20.50 -37.33 1.09
CA LEU A 88 21.52 -36.31 0.99
C LEU A 88 22.84 -36.85 1.57
N PRO A 89 23.95 -36.85 0.80
CA PRO A 89 25.23 -37.30 1.32
C PRO A 89 25.65 -36.48 2.54
N LEU A 90 26.09 -37.15 3.60
CA LEU A 90 26.46 -36.50 4.87
C LEU A 90 27.51 -35.40 4.67
N VAL A 91 28.52 -35.64 3.83
CA VAL A 91 29.53 -34.64 3.47
C VAL A 91 28.93 -33.36 2.88
N LYS A 92 27.81 -33.48 2.14
CA LYS A 92 27.11 -32.35 1.54
C LYS A 92 26.27 -31.62 2.58
N ALA A 93 25.61 -32.35 3.48
CA ALA A 93 24.88 -31.79 4.60
C ALA A 93 25.80 -30.96 5.52
N VAL A 94 26.96 -31.50 5.91
CA VAL A 94 27.95 -30.80 6.74
C VAL A 94 28.44 -29.52 6.07
N LYS A 95 28.75 -29.57 4.77
CA LYS A 95 29.15 -28.36 4.02
C LYS A 95 28.08 -27.27 4.01
N ILE A 96 26.81 -27.66 3.88
CA ILE A 96 25.68 -26.71 3.96
C ILE A 96 25.64 -26.09 5.35
N MET A 97 25.73 -26.90 6.41
CA MET A 97 25.70 -26.44 7.79
C MET A 97 26.83 -25.45 8.11
N TRP A 98 28.06 -25.74 7.68
CA TRP A 98 29.18 -24.79 7.83
C TRP A 98 28.94 -23.47 7.10
N GLY A 99 28.39 -23.53 5.89
CA GLY A 99 28.03 -22.30 5.17
C GLY A 99 26.95 -21.49 5.88
N ILE A 100 25.97 -22.13 6.53
CA ILE A 100 24.98 -21.44 7.35
C ILE A 100 25.66 -20.79 8.57
N GLU A 101 26.48 -21.55 9.28
CA GLU A 101 27.20 -21.08 10.48
C GLU A 101 28.05 -19.85 10.17
N GLU A 102 28.82 -19.87 9.08
CA GLU A 102 29.63 -18.74 8.63
C GLU A 102 28.79 -17.49 8.38
N ASN A 103 27.64 -17.63 7.71
CA ASN A 103 26.73 -16.51 7.43
C ASN A 103 26.06 -15.98 8.71
N LEU A 104 25.64 -16.86 9.62
CA LEU A 104 25.03 -16.45 10.88
C LEU A 104 26.02 -15.73 11.78
N ASN A 105 27.30 -16.11 11.75
CA ASN A 105 28.35 -15.42 12.50
C ASN A 105 28.64 -13.99 12.01
N GLN A 106 28.19 -13.63 10.79
CA GLN A 106 28.23 -12.24 10.31
C GLN A 106 27.04 -11.40 10.80
N ALA A 107 25.98 -12.03 11.30
CA ALA A 107 24.79 -11.34 11.76
C ALA A 107 25.06 -10.66 13.12
N SER A 108 25.06 -9.32 13.12
CA SER A 108 25.31 -8.50 14.31
C SER A 108 24.01 -8.02 14.97
N GLY A 109 24.08 -7.66 16.25
CA GLY A 109 22.94 -7.17 17.02
C GLY A 109 22.13 -8.27 17.72
N SER A 110 21.20 -7.87 18.58
CA SER A 110 20.50 -8.78 19.51
C SER A 110 19.75 -9.91 18.81
N VAL A 111 19.14 -9.64 17.65
CA VAL A 111 18.42 -10.65 16.85
C VAL A 111 19.39 -11.65 16.23
N GLY A 112 20.50 -11.18 15.65
CA GLY A 112 21.55 -12.04 15.10
C GLY A 112 22.12 -12.98 16.16
N THR A 113 22.48 -12.44 17.33
CA THR A 113 22.96 -13.22 18.46
C THR A 113 21.96 -14.27 18.91
N ALA A 114 20.67 -13.91 19.06
CA ALA A 114 19.64 -14.86 19.46
C ALA A 114 19.45 -16.02 18.46
N ILE A 115 19.64 -15.76 17.16
CA ILE A 115 19.56 -16.79 16.12
C ILE A 115 20.80 -17.70 16.17
N VAL A 116 22.00 -17.13 16.31
CA VAL A 116 23.25 -17.89 16.48
C VAL A 116 23.17 -18.80 17.72
N ASP A 117 22.70 -18.28 18.85
CA ASP A 117 22.54 -19.06 20.08
C ASP A 117 21.58 -20.23 19.88
N LYS A 118 20.47 -20.00 19.17
CA LYS A 118 19.51 -21.05 18.84
C LYS A 118 20.12 -22.10 17.92
N PHE A 119 20.89 -21.69 16.92
CA PHE A 119 21.58 -22.59 16.00
C PHE A 119 22.56 -23.48 16.77
N ASN A 120 23.42 -22.89 17.60
CA ASN A 120 24.40 -23.62 18.41
C ASN A 120 23.73 -24.62 19.36
N ARG A 121 22.63 -24.24 20.01
CA ARG A 121 21.88 -25.12 20.93
C ARG A 121 21.28 -26.37 20.25
N VAL A 122 21.01 -26.33 18.94
CA VAL A 122 20.49 -27.50 18.23
C VAL A 122 21.62 -28.46 17.86
N LEU A 123 22.83 -27.95 17.69
CA LEU A 123 23.99 -28.71 17.20
C LEU A 123 24.93 -29.17 18.31
N GLN A 124 24.87 -28.54 19.48
CA GLN A 124 25.69 -28.79 20.67
C GLN A 124 24.81 -29.25 21.84
#